data_AF-A0A915YQR3-F1
#
_entry.id   AF-A0A915YQR3-F1
#
_cell.length_a   1.000
_cell.length_b   1.000
_cell.length_c   1.000
_cell.angle_alpha   90.00
_cell.angle_beta   90.00
_cell.angle_gamma   90.00
#
_symmetry.space_group_name_H-M   'P 1'
#
loop_
_entity.id
_entity.type
_entity.pdbx_description
1 polymer ?
#
loop_
_entity_poly.entity_id
_entity_poly.type
_entity_poly.pdbx_seq_one_letter_code
_entity_poly.pdbx_strand_id
1 'polypeptide(L)'
;MGQLLEEALADKQIGVIIAYHPPIFRPIKRLNLDNAKQAIVLKCVAQGIGVFSPHTASDSCVGGVNDWLAKGLGAGTIKPIAPAQNPPEGHEEAGTGRMFTLDQPAPLSTIIERVKQHLKLRYVRVATTNKHSSGELISTIGICAGSGSSVLLPATADLYFTGEMSHHDILAALDKNTSVILCEHSNTERGYLSEVLKPKLEQLLKEGKEEKIDVVVSKVDKDPLETV
;
A
#
# COMPACT_ATOMS: atom_id res chain seq x y z
N MET A 1 -3.31 16.46 -2.74
CA MET A 1 -3.65 16.44 -4.19
C MET A 1 -3.55 17.80 -4.87
N GLY A 2 -4.08 18.91 -4.32
CA GLY A 2 -3.94 20.25 -4.94
C GLY A 2 -2.48 20.68 -5.14
N GLN A 3 -1.65 20.60 -4.09
CA GLN A 3 -0.22 20.92 -4.17
C GLN A 3 0.55 19.97 -5.13
N LEU A 4 0.19 18.69 -5.17
CA LEU A 4 0.78 17.70 -6.07
C LEU A 4 0.52 18.04 -7.54
N LEU A 5 -0.72 18.47 -7.86
CA LEU A 5 -1.01 18.91 -9.21
C LEU A 5 -0.22 20.17 -9.57
N GLU A 6 -0.12 21.15 -8.67
CA GLU A 6 0.68 22.36 -8.92
C GLU A 6 2.17 22.00 -9.15
N GLU A 7 2.73 21.04 -8.41
CA GLU A 7 4.08 20.51 -8.65
C GLU A 7 4.19 19.91 -10.06
N ALA A 8 3.25 19.05 -10.47
CA ALA A 8 3.25 18.45 -11.80
C ALA A 8 3.08 19.49 -12.92
N LEU A 9 2.26 20.53 -12.71
CA LEU A 9 2.00 21.59 -13.69
C LEU A 9 3.16 22.59 -13.84
N ALA A 10 4.00 22.71 -12.83
CA ALA A 10 5.21 23.52 -12.86
C ALA A 10 6.27 22.95 -13.82
N ASP A 11 6.23 21.63 -14.06
CA ASP A 11 7.12 20.95 -15.00
C ASP A 11 6.39 20.68 -16.33
N LYS A 12 6.79 21.40 -17.38
CA LYS A 12 6.21 21.28 -18.72
C LYS A 12 6.54 19.96 -19.42
N GLN A 13 7.42 19.12 -18.86
CA GLN A 13 7.76 17.80 -19.39
C GLN A 13 6.82 16.70 -18.88
N ILE A 14 5.99 16.97 -17.86
CA ILE A 14 5.06 15.99 -17.32
C ILE A 14 3.87 15.80 -18.26
N GLY A 15 3.83 14.65 -18.93
CA GLY A 15 2.70 14.24 -19.76
C GLY A 15 1.71 13.29 -19.08
N VAL A 16 2.13 12.58 -18.02
CA VAL A 16 1.31 11.57 -17.33
C VAL A 16 1.55 11.60 -15.82
N ILE A 17 0.47 11.52 -15.05
CA ILE A 17 0.47 11.32 -13.60
C ILE A 17 -0.03 9.90 -13.30
N ILE A 18 0.77 9.12 -12.56
CA ILE A 18 0.33 7.84 -11.98
C ILE A 18 -0.01 8.10 -10.52
N ALA A 19 -1.31 8.12 -10.21
CA ALA A 19 -1.81 8.35 -8.86
C ALA A 19 -2.27 7.02 -8.25
N TYR A 20 -1.64 6.57 -7.16
CA TYR A 20 -2.07 5.34 -6.48
C TYR A 20 -3.55 5.39 -6.10
N HIS A 21 -3.96 6.46 -5.41
CA HIS A 21 -5.37 6.73 -5.12
C HIS A 21 -6.08 7.43 -6.30
N PRO A 22 -7.26 6.94 -6.73
CA PRO A 22 -7.95 7.50 -7.87
C PRO A 22 -8.49 8.90 -7.55
N PRO A 23 -8.15 9.93 -8.36
CA PRO A 23 -8.67 11.28 -8.12
C PRO A 23 -10.18 11.35 -8.30
N ILE A 24 -10.74 10.48 -9.14
CA ILE A 24 -12.18 10.28 -9.36
C ILE A 24 -12.59 8.95 -8.70
N PHE A 25 -12.71 8.95 -7.36
CA PHE A 25 -13.16 7.76 -6.62
C PHE A 25 -14.69 7.60 -6.59
N ARG A 26 -15.41 8.72 -6.61
CA ARG A 26 -16.88 8.74 -6.70
C ARG A 26 -17.31 9.34 -8.02
N PRO A 27 -18.45 8.92 -8.61
CA PRO A 27 -18.98 9.50 -9.84
C PRO A 27 -19.12 11.03 -9.72
N ILE A 28 -18.53 11.75 -10.68
CA ILE A 28 -18.65 13.21 -10.78
C ILE A 28 -19.85 13.52 -11.68
N LYS A 29 -20.88 14.16 -11.12
CA LYS A 29 -22.12 14.49 -11.85
C LYS A 29 -22.03 15.79 -12.66
N ARG A 30 -21.08 16.66 -12.33
CA ARG A 30 -20.83 17.97 -12.96
C ARG A 30 -19.34 18.28 -12.85
N LEU A 31 -18.77 18.90 -13.86
CA LEU A 31 -17.36 19.24 -13.91
C LEU A 31 -17.20 20.77 -13.99
N ASN A 32 -16.91 21.42 -12.87
CA ASN A 32 -16.68 22.85 -12.77
C ASN A 32 -15.49 23.17 -11.82
N LEU A 33 -15.19 24.46 -11.62
CA LEU A 33 -14.06 24.90 -10.80
C LEU A 33 -14.41 25.10 -9.31
N ASP A 34 -15.66 24.83 -8.90
CA ASP A 34 -16.13 25.08 -7.53
C ASP A 34 -15.59 24.04 -6.52
N ASN A 35 -15.09 22.91 -7.03
CA ASN A 35 -14.58 21.82 -6.21
C ASN A 35 -13.13 21.49 -6.57
N ALA A 36 -12.26 21.40 -5.57
CA ALA A 36 -10.83 21.13 -5.77
C ALA A 36 -10.54 19.84 -6.57
N LYS A 37 -11.31 18.76 -6.38
CA LYS A 37 -11.13 17.52 -7.14
C LYS A 37 -11.54 17.67 -8.61
N GLN A 38 -12.60 18.43 -8.88
CA GLN A 38 -13.05 18.71 -10.24
C GLN A 38 -12.09 19.66 -10.96
N ALA A 39 -11.60 20.69 -10.25
CA ALA A 39 -10.58 21.60 -10.74
C ALA A 39 -9.29 20.86 -11.13
N ILE A 40 -8.89 19.84 -10.38
CA ILE A 40 -7.74 18.98 -10.73
C ILE A 40 -7.95 18.33 -12.10
N VAL A 41 -9.11 17.71 -12.32
CA VAL A 41 -9.44 17.05 -13.59
C VAL A 41 -9.44 18.07 -14.74
N LEU A 42 -10.10 19.22 -14.57
CA LEU A 42 -10.16 20.27 -15.59
C LEU A 42 -8.78 20.82 -15.95
N LYS A 43 -7.92 21.04 -14.95
CA LYS A 43 -6.54 21.49 -15.16
C LYS A 43 -5.72 20.45 -15.93
N CYS A 44 -5.82 19.16 -15.58
CA CYS A 44 -5.15 18.10 -16.35
C CYS A 44 -5.61 18.07 -17.81
N VAL A 45 -6.92 18.13 -18.06
CA VAL A 45 -7.49 18.18 -19.43
C VAL A 45 -6.96 19.39 -20.20
N ALA A 46 -6.99 20.57 -19.59
CA ALA A 46 -6.53 21.81 -20.21
C ALA A 46 -5.02 21.82 -20.54
N GLN A 47 -4.23 20.97 -19.89
CA GLN A 47 -2.78 20.87 -20.08
C GLN A 47 -2.37 19.60 -20.83
N GLY A 48 -3.33 18.76 -21.24
CA GLY A 48 -3.03 17.51 -21.95
C GLY A 48 -2.34 16.45 -21.08
N ILE A 49 -2.51 16.49 -19.76
CA ILE A 49 -1.88 15.54 -18.83
C ILE A 49 -2.80 14.34 -18.62
N GLY A 50 -2.31 13.15 -18.97
CA GLY A 50 -2.98 11.89 -18.67
C GLY A 50 -2.91 11.56 -17.17
N VAL A 51 -3.97 10.96 -16.62
CA VAL A 51 -3.96 10.47 -15.23
C VAL A 51 -4.36 9.00 -15.21
N PHE A 52 -3.48 8.15 -14.66
CA PHE A 52 -3.69 6.73 -14.49
C PHE A 52 -3.67 6.36 -13.02
N SER A 53 -4.55 5.45 -12.59
CA SER A 53 -4.62 5.01 -11.19
C SER A 53 -4.79 3.50 -11.09
N PRO A 54 -3.75 2.76 -10.66
CA PRO A 54 -3.82 1.31 -10.53
C PRO A 54 -4.51 0.87 -9.23
N HIS A 55 -4.43 1.67 -8.15
CA HIS A 55 -5.07 1.42 -6.85
C HIS A 55 -4.96 -0.06 -6.41
N THR A 56 -6.10 -0.73 -6.21
CA THR A 56 -6.19 -2.14 -5.80
C THR A 56 -5.51 -3.13 -6.74
N ALA A 57 -5.30 -2.78 -8.01
CA ALA A 57 -4.50 -3.62 -8.92
C ALA A 57 -3.03 -3.66 -8.49
N SER A 58 -2.48 -2.54 -7.98
CA SER A 58 -1.13 -2.50 -7.39
C SER A 58 -1.05 -3.24 -6.06
N ASP A 59 -2.15 -3.33 -5.31
CA ASP A 59 -2.19 -4.13 -4.08
C ASP A 59 -2.23 -5.62 -4.36
N SER A 60 -2.92 -5.99 -5.44
CA SER A 60 -3.22 -7.39 -5.74
C SER A 60 -2.13 -8.08 -6.56
N CYS A 61 -1.37 -7.33 -7.37
CA CYS A 61 -0.37 -7.90 -8.27
C CYS A 61 0.85 -8.47 -7.54
N VAL A 62 1.52 -9.41 -8.20
CA VAL A 62 2.80 -9.95 -7.74
C VAL A 62 3.88 -8.86 -7.81
N GLY A 63 4.63 -8.70 -6.72
CA GLY A 63 5.55 -7.57 -6.50
C GLY A 63 4.82 -6.25 -6.21
N GLY A 64 3.57 -6.32 -5.77
CA GLY A 64 2.72 -5.18 -5.41
C GLY A 64 3.02 -4.58 -4.04
N VAL A 65 2.11 -3.73 -3.56
CA VAL A 65 2.27 -3.01 -2.28
C VAL A 65 2.38 -3.98 -1.10
N ASN A 66 1.54 -5.01 -1.06
CA ASN A 66 1.56 -6.00 0.02
C ASN A 66 2.83 -6.85 0.02
N ASP A 67 3.40 -7.14 -1.15
CA ASP A 67 4.67 -7.86 -1.27
C ASP A 67 5.85 -6.99 -0.84
N TRP A 68 5.78 -5.67 -1.09
CA TRP A 68 6.74 -4.71 -0.55
C TRP A 68 6.71 -4.71 0.99
N LEU A 69 5.52 -4.60 1.61
CA LEU A 69 5.38 -4.68 3.07
C LEU A 69 5.97 -5.97 3.65
N ALA A 70 5.73 -7.10 2.98
CA ALA A 70 6.22 -8.40 3.38
C ALA A 70 7.76 -8.50 3.42
N LYS A 71 8.48 -7.77 2.55
CA LYS A 71 9.95 -7.74 2.57
C LYS A 71 10.52 -7.28 3.91
N GLY A 72 9.75 -6.45 4.63
CA GLY A 72 10.10 -5.98 5.96
C GLY A 72 9.92 -7.01 7.08
N LEU A 73 9.45 -8.24 6.81
CA LEU A 73 9.12 -9.20 7.86
C LEU A 73 10.20 -10.27 8.09
N GLY A 74 11.14 -10.43 7.16
CA GLY A 74 12.20 -11.45 7.17
C GLY A 74 12.03 -12.48 6.05
N ALA A 75 12.69 -13.63 6.21
CA ALA A 75 12.57 -14.75 5.26
C ALA A 75 11.27 -15.53 5.50
N GLY A 76 10.60 -15.91 4.42
CA GLY A 76 9.31 -16.57 4.47
C GLY A 76 8.71 -16.78 3.08
N THR A 77 7.53 -17.38 3.07
CA THR A 77 6.73 -17.61 1.87
C THR A 77 5.48 -16.74 1.86
N ILE A 78 5.07 -16.35 0.65
CA ILE A 78 3.99 -15.40 0.43
C ILE A 78 2.93 -16.05 -0.46
N LYS A 79 1.66 -15.93 -0.08
CA LYS A 79 0.50 -16.30 -0.91
C LYS A 79 -0.60 -15.25 -0.81
N PRO A 80 -1.45 -15.06 -1.82
CA PRO A 80 -2.63 -14.20 -1.67
C PRO A 80 -3.59 -14.77 -0.62
N ILE A 81 -4.25 -13.89 0.15
CA ILE A 81 -5.31 -14.31 1.09
C ILE A 81 -6.55 -14.75 0.29
N ALA A 82 -6.92 -13.96 -0.70
CA ALA A 82 -7.98 -14.28 -1.65
C ALA A 82 -7.40 -14.27 -3.07
N PRO A 83 -7.09 -15.45 -3.66
CA PRO A 83 -6.58 -15.55 -5.03
C PRO A 83 -7.53 -14.92 -6.05
N ALA A 84 -6.97 -14.32 -7.10
CA ALA A 84 -7.76 -13.82 -8.22
C ALA A 84 -8.43 -14.98 -8.97
N GLN A 85 -9.67 -14.80 -9.43
CA GLN A 85 -10.42 -15.89 -10.10
C GLN A 85 -9.93 -16.16 -11.53
N ASN A 86 -9.35 -15.17 -12.21
CA ASN A 86 -8.82 -15.28 -13.57
C ASN A 86 -7.60 -14.37 -13.74
N PRO A 87 -6.46 -14.71 -13.11
CA PRO A 87 -5.25 -13.93 -13.27
C PRO A 87 -4.75 -14.00 -14.72
N PRO A 88 -4.16 -12.92 -15.25
CA PRO A 88 -3.39 -12.98 -16.48
C PRO A 88 -2.24 -13.99 -16.37
N GLU A 89 -1.79 -14.53 -17.50
CA GLU A 89 -0.62 -15.41 -17.56
C GLU A 89 0.61 -14.74 -16.92
N GLY A 90 1.33 -15.48 -16.08
CA GLY A 90 2.47 -14.99 -15.31
C GLY A 90 2.10 -14.20 -14.04
N HIS A 91 0.81 -14.11 -13.72
CA HIS A 91 0.27 -13.45 -12.53
C HIS A 91 -0.62 -14.38 -11.70
N GLU A 92 -0.39 -15.68 -11.73
CA GLU A 92 -1.20 -16.72 -11.08
C GLU A 92 -1.32 -16.52 -9.56
N GLU A 93 -0.28 -15.93 -8.95
CA GLU A 93 -0.24 -15.60 -7.51
C GLU A 93 -0.85 -14.21 -7.19
N ALA A 94 -1.52 -13.57 -8.14
CA ALA A 94 -2.26 -12.34 -7.90
C ALA A 94 -3.51 -12.59 -7.04
N GLY A 95 -3.87 -11.62 -6.22
CA GLY A 95 -5.03 -11.71 -5.34
C GLY A 95 -5.00 -10.66 -4.25
N THR A 96 -6.07 -10.56 -3.46
CA THR A 96 -6.20 -9.55 -2.42
C THR A 96 -5.46 -9.96 -1.14
N GLY A 97 -4.74 -9.02 -0.53
CA GLY A 97 -3.95 -9.23 0.68
C GLY A 97 -2.82 -10.26 0.50
N ARG A 98 -2.02 -10.46 1.54
CA ARG A 98 -0.99 -11.53 1.58
C ARG A 98 -1.02 -12.29 2.88
N MET A 99 -0.96 -13.61 2.80
CA MET A 99 -0.59 -14.47 3.89
C MET A 99 0.92 -14.70 3.80
N PHE A 100 1.65 -14.26 4.82
CA PHE A 100 3.07 -14.44 4.95
C PHE A 100 3.35 -15.50 6.02
N THR A 101 4.06 -16.55 5.65
CA THR A 101 4.50 -17.59 6.59
C THR A 101 6.01 -17.45 6.78
N LEU A 102 6.43 -17.16 8.01
CA LEU A 102 7.84 -17.05 8.36
C LEU A 102 8.54 -18.41 8.22
N ASP A 103 9.74 -18.42 7.64
CA ASP A 103 10.57 -19.64 7.59
C ASP A 103 10.96 -20.10 9.00
N GLN A 104 11.13 -19.15 9.92
CA GLN A 104 11.40 -19.38 11.34
C GLN A 104 10.47 -18.48 12.17
N PRO A 105 9.57 -19.05 13.00
CA PRO A 105 8.70 -18.27 13.87
C PRO A 105 9.48 -17.30 14.75
N ALA A 106 8.91 -16.12 15.00
CA ALA A 106 9.60 -15.04 15.72
C ALA A 106 8.70 -14.40 16.80
N PRO A 107 9.29 -13.86 17.89
CA PRO A 107 8.52 -13.09 18.86
C PRO A 107 7.89 -11.85 18.20
N LEU A 108 6.72 -11.43 18.68
CA LEU A 108 6.04 -10.22 18.22
C LEU A 108 6.93 -8.97 18.28
N SER A 109 7.75 -8.85 19.33
CA SER A 109 8.71 -7.75 19.49
C SER A 109 9.72 -7.68 18.34
N THR A 110 10.23 -8.82 17.88
CA THR A 110 11.14 -8.89 16.74
C THR A 110 10.46 -8.42 15.46
N ILE A 111 9.21 -8.82 15.24
CA ILE A 111 8.45 -8.40 14.04
C ILE A 111 8.17 -6.90 14.07
N ILE A 112 7.77 -6.36 15.22
CA ILE A 112 7.56 -4.91 15.40
C ILE A 112 8.82 -4.12 15.03
N GLU A 113 9.99 -4.56 15.47
CA GLU A 113 11.25 -3.87 15.14
C GLU A 113 11.59 -3.96 13.65
N ARG A 114 11.35 -5.11 13.02
CA ARG A 114 11.54 -5.25 11.56
C ARG A 114 10.58 -4.34 10.77
N VAL A 115 9.31 -4.25 11.18
CA VAL A 115 8.32 -3.35 10.57
C VAL A 115 8.74 -1.89 10.72
N LYS A 116 9.15 -1.46 11.92
CA LYS A 116 9.66 -0.10 12.15
C LYS A 116 10.86 0.23 11.27
N GLN A 117 11.82 -0.69 11.17
CA GLN A 117 13.02 -0.50 10.34
C GLN A 117 12.66 -0.40 8.85
N HIS A 118 11.79 -1.28 8.37
CA HIS A 118 11.37 -1.29 6.97
C HIS A 118 10.61 -0.02 6.59
N LEU A 119 9.63 0.38 7.40
CA LEU A 119 8.80 1.57 7.16
C LEU A 119 9.47 2.88 7.63
N LYS A 120 10.65 2.81 8.25
CA LYS A 120 11.38 3.95 8.84
C LYS A 120 10.53 4.72 9.86
N LEU A 121 9.76 3.99 10.67
CA LEU A 121 8.87 4.55 11.68
C LEU A 121 9.48 4.46 13.08
N ARG A 122 9.36 5.55 13.85
CA ARG A 122 9.76 5.57 15.26
C ARG A 122 8.78 4.82 16.15
N TYR A 123 7.49 4.92 15.84
CA TYR A 123 6.39 4.36 16.61
C TYR A 123 5.42 3.61 15.70
N VAL A 124 4.80 2.56 16.24
CA VAL A 124 3.70 1.82 15.62
C VAL A 124 2.67 1.51 16.70
N ARG A 125 1.43 1.28 16.31
CA ARG A 125 0.35 0.92 17.24
C ARG A 125 0.16 -0.59 17.19
N VAL A 126 0.07 -1.23 18.36
CA VAL A 126 -0.02 -2.68 18.45
C VAL A 126 -1.14 -3.07 19.41
N ALA A 127 -1.98 -3.99 18.98
CA ALA A 127 -2.91 -4.70 19.84
C ALA A 127 -2.40 -6.13 20.01
N THR A 128 -2.18 -6.54 21.27
CA THR A 128 -1.49 -7.80 21.58
C THR A 128 -2.41 -8.74 22.34
N THR A 129 -2.50 -9.99 21.89
CA THR A 129 -3.23 -11.05 22.58
C THR A 129 -2.42 -11.65 23.73
N ASN A 130 -3.10 -12.29 24.68
CA ASN A 130 -2.45 -12.93 25.83
C ASN A 130 -1.38 -13.94 25.40
N LYS A 131 -1.64 -14.73 24.34
CA LYS A 131 -0.70 -15.74 23.84
C LYS A 131 0.65 -15.13 23.42
N HIS A 132 0.63 -14.05 22.65
CA HIS A 132 1.85 -13.38 22.19
C HIS A 132 2.52 -12.58 23.30
N SER A 133 1.75 -12.00 24.23
CA SER A 133 2.33 -11.36 25.42
C SER A 133 3.03 -12.34 26.35
N SER A 134 2.61 -13.61 26.34
CA SER A 134 3.20 -14.71 27.12
C SER A 134 4.39 -15.39 26.42
N GLY A 135 4.79 -14.89 25.24
CA GLY A 135 5.96 -15.38 24.52
C GLY A 135 5.69 -16.38 23.40
N GLU A 136 4.42 -16.66 23.05
CA GLU A 136 4.12 -17.46 21.87
C GLU A 136 4.65 -16.78 20.60
N LEU A 137 5.27 -17.57 19.72
CA LEU A 137 5.91 -17.07 18.51
C LEU A 137 4.88 -16.90 17.38
N ILE A 138 5.07 -15.87 16.57
CA ILE A 138 4.31 -15.63 15.34
C ILE A 138 4.88 -16.50 14.23
N SER A 139 4.03 -17.27 13.56
CA SER A 139 4.40 -18.04 12.38
C SER A 139 3.74 -17.49 11.11
N THR A 140 2.51 -16.98 11.23
CA THR A 140 1.70 -16.50 10.11
C THR A 140 1.26 -15.05 10.28
N ILE A 141 1.36 -14.27 9.20
CA ILE A 141 1.05 -12.84 9.19
C ILE A 141 0.13 -12.53 8.01
N GLY A 142 -1.10 -12.09 8.30
CA GLY A 142 -2.01 -11.53 7.30
C GLY A 142 -1.67 -10.06 7.05
N ILE A 143 -1.42 -9.69 5.79
CA ILE A 143 -0.98 -8.36 5.37
C ILE A 143 -2.00 -7.75 4.43
N CYS A 144 -2.38 -6.51 4.70
CA CYS A 144 -3.14 -5.69 3.77
C CYS A 144 -2.79 -4.21 3.99
N ALA A 145 -2.11 -3.58 3.03
CA ALA A 145 -1.85 -2.14 3.05
C ALA A 145 -3.15 -1.33 3.13
N GLY A 146 -3.05 -0.09 3.61
CA GLY A 146 -4.19 0.81 3.75
C GLY A 146 -5.17 0.34 4.82
N SER A 147 -6.47 0.33 4.51
CA SER A 147 -7.54 -0.10 5.42
C SER A 147 -7.89 -1.59 5.22
N GLY A 148 -7.24 -2.48 5.98
CA GLY A 148 -7.24 -3.92 5.71
C GLY A 148 -8.34 -4.77 6.34
N SER A 149 -9.23 -4.21 7.17
CA SER A 149 -10.20 -4.99 7.98
C SER A 149 -10.97 -6.05 7.18
N SER A 150 -11.56 -5.68 6.04
CA SER A 150 -12.41 -6.57 5.25
C SER A 150 -11.65 -7.74 4.61
N VAL A 151 -10.34 -7.58 4.40
CA VAL A 151 -9.47 -8.60 3.83
C VAL A 151 -8.93 -9.52 4.92
N LEU A 152 -8.58 -8.95 6.07
CA LEU A 152 -7.86 -9.63 7.13
C LEU A 152 -8.78 -10.42 8.06
N LEU A 153 -9.91 -9.85 8.48
CA LEU A 153 -10.81 -10.48 9.44
C LEU A 153 -11.35 -11.87 9.02
N PRO A 154 -11.61 -12.14 7.72
CA PRO A 154 -11.97 -13.49 7.28
C PRO A 154 -10.82 -14.51 7.31
N ALA A 155 -9.56 -14.05 7.31
CA ALA A 155 -8.38 -14.91 7.26
C ALA A 155 -7.93 -15.34 8.66
N THR A 156 -7.33 -16.53 8.77
CA THR A 156 -6.71 -16.99 10.03
C THR A 156 -5.21 -16.74 9.99
N ALA A 157 -4.69 -15.92 10.91
CA ALA A 157 -3.27 -15.63 11.09
C ALA A 157 -2.94 -15.40 12.56
N ASP A 158 -1.67 -15.54 12.95
CA ASP A 158 -1.20 -15.13 14.29
C ASP A 158 -1.15 -13.61 14.43
N LEU A 159 -0.82 -12.91 13.35
CA LEU A 159 -0.66 -11.46 13.33
C LEU A 159 -1.35 -10.86 12.10
N TYR A 160 -2.02 -9.73 12.28
CA TYR A 160 -2.42 -8.86 11.19
C TYR A 160 -1.50 -7.65 11.11
N PHE A 161 -1.13 -7.26 9.90
CA PHE A 161 -0.32 -6.09 9.60
C PHE A 161 -1.02 -5.23 8.53
N THR A 162 -1.45 -4.04 8.92
CA THR A 162 -2.20 -3.12 8.05
C THR A 162 -1.95 -1.66 8.43
N GLY A 163 -2.46 -0.72 7.62
CA GLY A 163 -2.42 0.70 7.97
C GLY A 163 -3.43 1.01 9.06
N GLU A 164 -4.69 0.63 8.83
CA GLU A 164 -5.82 1.04 9.65
C GLU A 164 -6.82 -0.09 9.91
N MET A 165 -7.36 -0.11 11.13
CA MET A 165 -8.53 -0.91 11.53
C MET A 165 -9.40 -0.10 12.48
N SER A 166 -10.71 -0.34 12.46
CA SER A 166 -11.61 0.24 13.45
C SER A 166 -11.42 -0.41 14.83
N HIS A 167 -11.83 0.27 15.90
CA HIS A 167 -11.74 -0.29 17.25
C HIS A 167 -12.42 -1.67 17.38
N HIS A 168 -13.61 -1.82 16.81
CA HIS A 168 -14.35 -3.08 16.85
C HIS A 168 -13.67 -4.19 16.04
N ASP A 169 -13.06 -3.86 14.91
CA ASP A 169 -12.31 -4.84 14.11
C ASP A 169 -11.07 -5.33 14.86
N ILE A 170 -10.39 -4.44 15.58
CA ILE A 170 -9.24 -4.81 16.42
C ILE A 170 -9.69 -5.79 17.52
N LEU A 171 -10.80 -5.49 18.22
CA LEU A 171 -11.34 -6.40 19.23
C LEU A 171 -11.71 -7.77 18.62
N ALA A 172 -12.35 -7.78 17.46
CA ALA A 172 -12.70 -9.01 16.75
C ALA A 172 -11.47 -9.84 16.35
N ALA A 173 -10.35 -9.20 16.00
CA ALA A 173 -9.09 -9.90 15.74
C ALA A 173 -8.50 -10.51 17.02
N LEU A 174 -8.51 -9.75 18.13
CA LEU A 174 -8.02 -10.22 19.42
C LEU A 174 -8.83 -11.42 19.95
N ASP A 175 -10.16 -11.40 19.78
CA ASP A 175 -11.06 -12.51 20.15
C ASP A 175 -10.76 -13.80 19.37
N LYS A 176 -10.15 -13.69 18.19
CA LYS A 176 -9.65 -14.82 17.39
C LYS A 176 -8.20 -15.22 17.73
N ASN A 177 -7.64 -14.65 18.80
CA ASN A 177 -6.24 -14.80 19.19
C ASN A 177 -5.22 -14.27 18.17
N THR A 178 -5.62 -13.32 17.33
CA THR A 178 -4.75 -12.64 16.36
C THR A 178 -4.31 -11.27 16.90
N SER A 179 -3.00 -11.04 17.02
CA SER A 179 -2.48 -9.69 17.32
C SER A 179 -2.57 -8.79 16.10
N VAL A 180 -2.47 -7.47 16.27
CA VAL A 180 -2.56 -6.49 15.18
C VAL A 180 -1.44 -5.46 15.29
N ILE A 181 -0.73 -5.19 14.19
CA ILE A 181 0.15 -4.04 14.00
C ILE A 181 -0.54 -3.07 13.04
N LEU A 182 -0.66 -1.81 13.47
CA LEU A 182 -1.16 -0.69 12.69
C LEU A 182 -0.05 0.32 12.46
N CYS A 183 0.14 0.68 11.20
CA CYS A 183 1.19 1.61 10.77
C CYS A 183 0.66 2.88 10.09
N GLU A 184 -0.65 3.14 10.14
CA GLU A 184 -1.33 4.24 9.42
C GLU A 184 -1.29 4.05 7.88
N HIS A 185 -2.32 4.56 7.21
CA HIS A 185 -2.60 4.29 5.79
C HIS A 185 -1.40 4.59 4.88
N SER A 186 -0.94 5.85 4.94
CA SER A 186 0.16 6.36 4.11
C SER A 186 1.44 5.57 4.25
N ASN A 187 1.82 5.19 5.47
CA ASN A 187 3.12 4.55 5.69
C ASN A 187 3.14 3.15 5.11
N THR A 188 1.97 2.49 5.04
CA THR A 188 1.85 1.16 4.44
C THR A 188 1.79 1.14 2.92
N GLU A 189 1.81 2.31 2.26
CA GLU A 189 1.64 2.42 0.80
C GLU A 189 2.73 3.26 0.14
N ARG A 190 3.09 4.41 0.72
CA ARG A 190 3.86 5.44 0.02
C ARG A 190 5.29 5.02 -0.31
N GLY A 191 5.93 4.22 0.55
CA GLY A 191 7.28 3.71 0.31
C GLY A 191 7.39 2.85 -0.95
N TYR A 192 6.30 2.14 -1.32
CA TYR A 192 6.21 1.37 -2.56
C TYR A 192 6.50 2.21 -3.81
N LEU A 193 6.06 3.48 -3.82
CA LEU A 193 6.20 4.36 -4.99
C LEU A 193 7.68 4.57 -5.36
N SER A 194 8.50 4.91 -4.37
CA SER A 194 9.94 5.15 -4.57
C SER A 194 10.77 3.88 -4.63
N GLU A 195 10.44 2.88 -3.81
CA GLU A 195 11.29 1.69 -3.63
C GLU A 195 11.00 0.60 -4.66
N VAL A 196 9.82 0.59 -5.28
CA VAL A 196 9.40 -0.46 -6.22
C VAL A 196 8.84 0.10 -7.52
N LEU A 197 7.82 0.96 -7.46
CA LEU A 197 7.11 1.39 -8.67
C LEU A 197 7.99 2.22 -9.61
N LYS A 198 8.69 3.23 -9.08
CA LYS A 198 9.63 4.06 -9.85
C LYS A 198 10.68 3.23 -10.59
N PRO A 199 11.54 2.42 -9.92
CA PRO A 199 12.56 1.67 -10.62
C PRO A 199 11.99 0.65 -11.62
N LYS A 200 10.83 0.03 -11.31
CA LYS A 200 10.16 -0.89 -12.23
C LYS A 200 9.67 -0.18 -13.50
N LEU A 201 9.08 1.01 -13.36
CA LEU A 201 8.67 1.81 -14.52
C LEU A 201 9.88 2.30 -15.32
N GLU A 202 10.95 2.76 -14.65
CA GLU A 202 12.18 3.18 -15.32
C GLU A 202 12.80 2.04 -16.14
N GLN A 203 12.74 0.81 -15.65
CA GLN A 203 13.19 -0.36 -16.40
C GLN A 203 12.29 -0.63 -17.61
N LEU A 204 10.98 -0.77 -17.39
CA LEU A 204 10.01 -1.09 -18.43
C LEU A 204 9.94 -0.05 -19.55
N LEU A 205 10.14 1.23 -19.22
CA LEU A 205 10.06 2.33 -20.20
C LEU A 205 11.37 2.56 -20.96
N LYS A 206 12.50 2.04 -20.47
CA LYS A 206 13.77 2.01 -21.21
C LYS A 206 13.79 0.91 -22.27
N GLU A 207 13.09 -0.20 -22.02
CA GLU A 207 13.06 -1.35 -22.93
C GLU A 207 12.26 -1.01 -24.20
N GLY A 208 12.95 -0.96 -25.35
CA GLY A 208 12.30 -0.88 -26.67
C GLY A 208 11.87 0.51 -27.14
N LYS A 209 12.39 1.60 -26.55
CA LYS A 209 12.10 2.98 -27.00
C LYS A 209 13.37 3.78 -27.30
N GLU A 210 13.34 4.53 -28.40
CA GLU A 210 14.41 5.48 -28.77
C GLU A 210 14.38 6.74 -27.90
N GLU A 211 13.19 7.13 -27.43
CA GLU A 211 13.01 8.29 -26.57
C GLU A 211 13.11 7.93 -25.08
N LYS A 212 13.93 8.71 -24.37
CA LYS A 212 14.09 8.60 -22.91
C LYS A 212 12.84 9.12 -22.20
N ILE A 213 12.17 8.24 -21.45
CA ILE A 213 11.08 8.63 -20.54
C ILE A 213 11.63 8.71 -19.12
N ASP A 214 11.51 9.89 -18.51
CA ASP A 214 11.91 10.12 -17.13
C ASP A 214 10.75 9.84 -16.17
N VAL A 215 11.03 9.13 -15.07
CA VAL A 215 10.06 8.80 -14.02
C VAL A 215 10.44 9.52 -12.74
N VAL A 216 9.57 10.42 -12.28
CA VAL A 216 9.77 11.18 -11.05
C VAL A 216 8.70 10.83 -10.02
N VAL A 217 9.05 10.93 -8.74
CA VAL A 217 8.12 10.80 -7.62
C VAL A 217 7.90 12.19 -7.03
N SER A 218 6.64 12.53 -6.75
CA SER A 218 6.27 13.82 -6.16
C SER A 218 7.05 14.10 -4.87
N LYS A 219 7.57 15.31 -4.72
CA LYS A 219 8.29 15.76 -3.52
C LYS A 219 7.35 16.36 -2.47
N VAL A 220 6.14 16.73 -2.87
CA VAL A 220 5.14 17.35 -2.00
C VAL A 220 4.08 16.35 -1.52
N ASP A 221 4.06 15.13 -2.05
CA ASP A 221 3.20 14.06 -1.55
C ASP A 221 3.66 13.61 -0.15
N LYS A 222 2.78 13.79 0.83
CA LYS A 222 3.03 13.43 2.23
C LYS A 222 1.75 13.04 2.95
N ASP A 223 1.92 12.39 4.10
CA ASP A 223 0.79 12.09 4.98
C ASP A 223 0.18 13.41 5.50
N PRO A 224 -1.16 13.58 5.47
CA PRO A 224 -1.80 14.70 6.16
C PRO A 224 -1.69 14.63 7.69
N LEU A 225 -1.35 13.48 8.28
CA LEU A 225 -1.23 13.27 9.71
C LEU A 225 0.23 13.27 10.17
N GLU A 226 0.47 13.84 11.35
CA GLU A 226 1.77 13.79 12.03
C GLU A 226 1.59 13.13 13.41
N THR A 227 2.47 12.18 13.74
CA THR A 227 2.52 11.60 15.10
C THR A 227 3.34 12.55 15.98
N VAL A 228 2.67 13.21 16.94
CA VAL A 228 3.27 14.18 17.88
C VAL A 228 3.56 13.57 19.24
#